data_AF-A0A3F3MMP6-F1
#
_entry.id   AF-A0A3F3MMP6-F1
#
_cell.length_a   1.000
_cell.length_b   1.000
_cell.length_c   1.000
_cell.angle_alpha   90.00
_cell.angle_beta   90.00
_cell.angle_gamma   90.00
#
_symmetry.space_group_name_H-M   'P 1'
#
loop_
_entity.id
_entity.type
_entity.pdbx_description
1 polymer ?
#
loop_
_entity_poly.entity_id
_entity_poly.type
_entity_poly.pdbx_seq_one_letter_code
_entity_poly.pdbx_strand_id
1 'polypeptide(L)' 'MKKTPLWVGVCLCPLFSQVVHAEFIADSKAELTLRNFYFDRDYKKDPYPYTAARDWAQGLIFKGQSGYT' A
#
# COMPACT_ATOMS: atom_id res chain seq x y z
N MET A 1 48.05 -17.61 21.16
CA MET A 1 46.68 -17.37 20.67
C MET A 1 46.52 -15.88 20.39
N LYS A 2 46.53 -15.46 19.11
CA LYS A 2 46.37 -14.04 18.74
C LYS A 2 44.89 -13.66 18.87
N LYS A 3 44.54 -12.79 19.82
CA LYS A 3 43.18 -12.29 20.00
C LYS A 3 42.93 -11.21 18.94
N THR A 4 42.23 -11.55 17.87
CA THR A 4 41.78 -10.59 16.85
C THR A 4 40.80 -9.60 17.49
N PRO A 5 41.04 -8.28 17.40
CA PRO A 5 40.15 -7.30 18.02
C PRO A 5 38.88 -7.14 17.18
N LEU A 6 37.81 -7.82 17.59
CA LEU A 6 36.43 -7.67 17.07
C LEU A 6 35.98 -6.19 16.94
N TRP A 7 36.58 -5.32 17.75
CA TRP A 7 36.29 -3.88 17.84
C TRP A 7 36.68 -3.12 16.57
N VAL A 8 37.73 -3.54 15.85
CA VAL A 8 38.15 -2.90 14.59
C VAL A 8 37.12 -3.12 13.48
N GLY A 9 36.43 -4.27 13.49
CA GLY A 9 35.36 -4.56 12.52
C GLY A 9 34.11 -3.70 12.71
N VAL A 10 33.75 -3.39 13.96
CA VAL A 10 32.57 -2.56 14.28
C VAL A 10 32.81 -1.08 13.94
N CYS A 11 34.03 -0.58 14.12
CA CYS A 11 34.37 0.81 13.78
C CYS A 11 34.45 1.09 12.27
N LEU A 12 34.59 0.06 11.42
CA LEU A 12 34.64 0.21 9.95
C LEU A 12 33.27 0.16 9.28
N CYS A 13 32.22 -0.29 9.97
CA CYS A 13 30.85 -0.35 9.43
C CYS A 13 30.28 0.99 8.90
N PRO A 14 30.48 2.17 9.53
CA PRO A 14 29.94 3.42 8.99
C PRO A 14 30.60 3.88 7.69
N LEU A 15 31.81 3.40 7.35
CA LEU A 15 32.49 3.74 6.09
C LEU A 15 31.84 3.06 4.86
N PHE A 16 31.05 2.01 5.09
CA PHE A 16 30.28 1.31 4.05
C PHE A 16 28.78 1.67 4.10
N SER A 17 28.40 2.67 4.90
CA SER A 17 27.02 3.15 4.94
C SER A 17 26.68 3.77 3.59
N GLN A 18 25.79 3.12 2.87
CA GLN A 18 25.30 3.58 1.58
C GLN A 18 24.39 4.77 1.84
N VAL A 19 24.68 5.93 1.24
CA VAL A 19 23.75 7.06 1.24
C VAL A 19 22.60 6.65 0.33
N VAL A 20 21.49 6.23 0.93
CA VAL A 20 20.26 5.95 0.20
C VAL A 20 19.56 7.29 0.00
N HIS A 21 19.40 7.68 -1.26
CA HIS A 21 18.59 8.84 -1.64
C HIS A 21 17.17 8.36 -1.93
N ALA A 22 16.19 8.90 -1.21
CA ALA A 22 14.79 8.78 -1.59
C ALA A 22 14.49 9.85 -2.65
N GLU A 23 13.66 9.53 -3.64
CA GLU A 23 13.32 10.47 -4.70
C GLU A 23 11.81 10.69 -4.81
N PHE A 24 11.37 11.93 -4.63
CA PHE A 24 9.95 12.29 -4.63
C PHE A 24 9.21 11.88 -5.91
N ILE A 25 9.89 12.01 -7.07
CA ILE A 25 9.31 11.70 -8.38
C ILE A 25 9.63 10.27 -8.80
N ALA A 26 10.89 9.83 -8.70
CA ALA A 26 11.29 8.51 -9.20
C ALA A 26 10.64 7.37 -8.41
N ASP A 27 10.38 7.58 -7.10
CA ASP A 27 9.70 6.58 -6.27
C ASP A 27 8.16 6.71 -6.29
N SER A 28 7.60 7.58 -7.13
CA SER A 28 6.15 7.77 -7.23
C SER A 28 5.44 6.60 -7.91
N LYS A 29 4.20 6.35 -7.50
CA LYS A 29 3.33 5.28 -8.02
C LYS A 29 1.94 5.81 -8.30
N ALA A 30 1.34 5.34 -9.39
CA ALA A 30 -0.04 5.64 -9.73
C ALA A 30 -0.78 4.35 -10.11
N GLU A 31 -2.03 4.25 -9.65
CA GLU A 31 -2.92 3.13 -9.93
C GLU A 31 -4.29 3.68 -10.34
N LEU A 32 -4.84 3.13 -11.43
CA LEU A 32 -6.20 3.41 -11.88
C LEU A 32 -7.01 2.11 -11.85
N THR A 33 -8.01 2.05 -10.98
CA THR A 33 -8.92 0.91 -10.87
C THR A 33 -10.26 1.25 -11.49
N LEU A 34 -10.63 0.50 -12.54
CA LEU A 34 -11.99 0.50 -13.08
C LEU A 34 -12.77 -0.64 -12.41
N ARG A 35 -13.89 -0.32 -11.78
CA ARG A 35 -14.68 -1.29 -11.03
C ARG A 35 -16.12 -1.30 -11.52
N ASN A 36 -16.55 -2.42 -12.07
CA ASN A 36 -17.96 -2.70 -12.25
C ASN A 36 -18.47 -3.43 -11.00
N PHE A 37 -19.59 -2.99 -10.44
CA PHE A 37 -20.13 -3.57 -9.22
C PHE A 37 -21.64 -3.79 -9.34
N TYR A 38 -22.07 -5.00 -8.99
CA TYR A 38 -23.47 -5.38 -8.85
C TYR A 38 -23.74 -5.79 -7.42
N PHE A 39 -24.84 -5.31 -6.86
CA PHE A 39 -25.29 -5.61 -5.51
C PHE A 39 -26.71 -6.17 -5.55
N ASP A 40 -26.92 -7.31 -4.92
CA ASP A 40 -28.25 -7.86 -4.65
C ASP A 40 -28.34 -8.28 -3.19
N ARG A 41 -29.40 -7.82 -2.52
CA ARG A 41 -29.71 -8.13 -1.13
C ARG A 41 -31.20 -8.42 -1.00
N ASP A 42 -31.53 -9.64 -0.58
CA ASP A 42 -32.87 -10.02 -0.18
C ASP A 42 -33.09 -9.81 1.33
N TYR A 43 -34.23 -9.23 1.71
CA TYR A 43 -34.61 -9.07 3.12
C TYR A 43 -35.50 -10.25 3.55
N LYS A 44 -35.13 -10.92 4.65
CA LYS A 44 -35.80 -12.16 5.10
C LYS A 44 -36.67 -12.01 6.36
N LYS A 45 -36.75 -10.81 6.93
CA LYS A 45 -37.46 -10.57 8.19
C LYS A 45 -38.71 -9.75 7.94
N ASP A 46 -39.82 -10.12 8.59
CA ASP A 46 -41.04 -9.33 8.62
C ASP A 46 -41.17 -8.51 9.92
N PRO A 47 -41.79 -7.32 9.87
CA PRO A 47 -42.13 -6.55 8.68
C PRO A 47 -40.92 -5.71 8.22
N TYR A 48 -40.46 -5.91 6.98
CA TYR A 48 -39.56 -4.97 6.32
C TYR A 48 -40.32 -4.22 5.21
N PRO A 49 -40.13 -2.91 5.05
CA PRO A 49 -40.85 -2.11 4.06
C PRO A 49 -40.49 -2.45 2.61
N TYR A 50 -39.41 -3.21 2.38
CA TYR A 50 -38.91 -3.58 1.05
C TYR A 50 -38.50 -5.06 1.04
N THR A 51 -38.77 -5.77 -0.07
CA THR A 51 -38.48 -7.21 -0.22
C THR A 51 -37.05 -7.50 -0.66
N ALA A 52 -36.45 -6.63 -1.46
CA ALA A 52 -35.06 -6.72 -1.91
C ALA A 52 -34.47 -5.34 -2.26
N ALA A 53 -33.15 -5.25 -2.33
CA ALA A 53 -32.41 -4.11 -2.86
C ALA A 53 -31.40 -4.58 -3.91
N ARG A 54 -31.50 -4.03 -5.12
CA ARG A 54 -30.64 -4.35 -6.26
C ARG A 54 -30.04 -3.07 -6.81
N ASP A 55 -28.74 -3.06 -7.06
CA ASP A 55 -28.05 -1.87 -7.55
C ASP A 55 -26.90 -2.24 -8.49
N TRP A 56 -26.62 -1.36 -9.45
CA TRP A 56 -25.53 -1.50 -10.40
C TRP A 56 -24.76 -0.18 -10.51
N ALA A 57 -23.45 -0.27 -10.36
CA ALA A 57 -22.58 0.89 -10.39
C ALA A 57 -21.31 0.61 -11.19
N GLN A 58 -20.82 1.65 -11.86
CA GLN A 58 -19.50 1.70 -12.47
C GLN A 58 -18.67 2.75 -11.74
N GLY A 59 -17.55 2.34 -11.17
CA GLY A 59 -16.61 3.19 -10.45
C GLY A 59 -15.28 3.34 -11.18
N LEU A 60 -14.66 4.49 -10.97
CA LEU A 60 -13.29 4.81 -11.35
C LEU A 60 -12.57 5.29 -10.09
N ILE A 61 -11.49 4.63 -9.71
CA ILE A 61 -10.70 4.96 -8.52
C ILE A 61 -9.28 5.25 -8.97
N PHE A 62 -8.83 6.48 -8.71
CA PHE A 62 -7.44 6.89 -8.96
C PHE A 62 -6.68 6.98 -7.63
N LYS A 63 -5.50 6.38 -7.59
CA LYS A 63 -4.61 6.41 -6.42
C LYS A 63 -3.22 6.83 -6.87
N GLY A 64 -2.78 7.99 -6.41
CA GLY A 64 -1.41 8.49 -6.59
C GLY A 64 -0.67 8.46 -5.26
N GLN A 65 0.60 8.07 -5.29
CA GLN A 65 1.52 8.05 -4.16
C GLN A 65 2.84 8.68 -4.61
N SER A 66 3.29 9.74 -3.94
CA SER A 66 4.63 10.29 -4.20
C SER A 66 5.70 9.49 -3.47
N GLY A 67 6.95 9.66 -3.89
CA GLY A 67 8.11 9.26 -3.11
C GLY A 67 8.35 10.17 -1.90
N TYR A 68 9.43 9.88 -1.16
CA TYR A 68 9.94 10.73 -0.08
C TYR A 68 11.08 11.63 -0.61
N THR A 69 11.48 12.63 0.18
CA THR A 69 12.63 13.52 -0.10
C THR A 69 13.83 13.16 0.76
#